data_AF-A0A8T1TB14-F1
#
_entry.id   AF-A0A8T1TB14-F1
#
_cell.length_a   1.000
_cell.length_b   1.000
_cell.length_c   1.000
_cell.angle_alpha   90.00
_cell.angle_beta   90.00
_cell.angle_gamma   90.00
#
_symmetry.space_group_name_H-M   'P 1'
#
loop_
_entity.id
_entity.type
_entity.pdbx_description
1 polymer ?
#
loop_
_entity_poly.entity_id
_entity_poly.type
_entity_poly.pdbx_seq_one_letter_code
_entity_poly.pdbx_strand_id
1 'polypeptide(L)'
;PKLVNKFLDSILQKVLPNMLCPAVDAVLTLVNQKFTTLISPSSVGTAGSIQYALLSAPVTSEDFIELDLNTTVLQEAGDLIDLPADPSALISPPPKMDSATQLVLSVHLLSA
;
A
#
# COMPACT_ATOMS: atom_id res chain seq x y z
N PRO A 1 -26.30 6.73 43.35
CA PRO A 1 -26.64 6.30 41.97
C PRO A 1 -26.27 7.32 40.87
N LYS A 2 -26.83 8.55 40.88
CA LYS A 2 -26.62 9.55 39.82
C LYS A 2 -25.17 10.04 39.68
N LEU A 3 -24.44 10.16 40.79
CA LEU A 3 -23.03 10.60 40.78
C LEU A 3 -22.10 9.54 40.18
N VAL A 4 -22.38 8.26 40.44
CA VAL A 4 -21.62 7.13 39.90
C VAL A 4 -21.82 7.05 38.39
N ASN A 5 -23.05 7.22 37.90
CA ASN A 5 -23.31 7.27 36.45
C ASN A 5 -22.60 8.46 35.79
N LYS A 6 -22.67 9.66 36.37
CA LYS A 6 -21.98 10.84 35.83
C LYS A 6 -20.45 10.66 35.82
N PHE A 7 -19.90 9.97 36.81
CA PHE A 7 -18.48 9.65 36.86
C PHE A 7 -18.10 8.60 35.81
N LEU A 8 -18.88 7.52 35.70
CA LEU A 8 -18.70 6.49 34.66
C LEU A 8 -18.80 7.09 33.26
N ASP A 9 -19.80 7.94 32.99
CA ASP A 9 -19.96 8.62 31.71
C ASP A 9 -18.74 9.50 31.39
N SER A 10 -18.24 10.26 32.37
CA SER A 10 -17.06 11.10 32.17
C SER A 10 -15.79 10.29 31.99
N ILE A 11 -15.65 9.12 32.63
CA ILE A 11 -14.51 8.23 32.47
C ILE A 11 -14.58 7.54 31.10
N LEU A 12 -15.75 7.01 30.70
CA LEU A 12 -15.92 6.37 29.41
C LEU A 12 -15.67 7.36 28.26
N GLN A 13 -16.23 8.58 28.33
CA GLN A 13 -16.02 9.57 27.29
C GLN A 13 -14.59 10.10 27.20
N LYS A 14 -13.85 10.16 28.31
CA LYS A 14 -12.48 10.70 28.31
C LYS A 14 -11.41 9.65 28.15
N VAL A 15 -11.57 8.53 28.84
CA VAL A 15 -10.55 7.48 28.91
C VAL A 15 -10.65 6.55 27.72
N LEU A 16 -11.85 6.20 27.26
CA LEU A 16 -12.01 5.26 26.16
C LEU A 16 -11.34 5.76 24.87
N PRO A 17 -11.55 7.02 24.40
CA PRO A 17 -10.82 7.53 23.23
C PRO A 17 -9.30 7.58 23.46
N ASN A 18 -8.87 7.96 24.67
CA ASN A 18 -7.45 8.01 25.02
C ASN A 18 -6.78 6.64 25.04
N MET A 19 -7.54 5.54 25.17
CA MET A 19 -7.00 4.18 25.03
C MET A 19 -7.16 3.63 23.60
N LEU A 20 -8.28 3.94 22.93
CA LEU A 20 -8.58 3.43 21.59
C LEU A 20 -7.69 4.07 20.53
N CYS A 21 -7.41 5.38 20.60
CA CYS A 21 -6.56 6.03 19.62
C CYS A 21 -5.14 5.42 19.57
N PRO A 22 -4.44 5.22 20.70
CA PRO A 22 -3.17 4.50 20.70
C PRO A 22 -3.27 3.05 20.21
N ALA A 23 -4.38 2.35 20.49
CA ALA A 23 -4.57 1.00 19.99
C ALA A 23 -4.72 0.97 18.45
N VAL A 24 -5.46 1.92 17.89
CA VAL A 24 -5.59 2.10 16.42
C VAL A 24 -4.25 2.48 15.81
N ASP A 25 -3.50 3.39 16.44
CA ASP A 25 -2.17 3.80 15.99
C ASP A 25 -1.16 2.64 15.97
N ALA A 26 -1.20 1.77 16.98
CA ALA A 26 -0.37 0.57 17.02
C ALA A 26 -0.71 -0.41 15.88
N VAL A 27 -2.00 -0.59 15.57
CA VAL A 27 -2.43 -1.42 14.44
C VAL A 27 -2.00 -0.79 13.12
N LEU A 28 -2.17 0.52 12.95
CA LEU A 28 -1.78 1.24 11.74
C LEU A 28 -0.26 1.16 11.51
N THR A 29 0.52 1.27 12.57
CA THR A 29 1.98 1.08 12.53
C THR A 29 2.35 -0.31 12.02
N LEU A 30 1.68 -1.36 12.52
CA LEU A 30 1.91 -2.72 12.05
C LEU A 30 1.53 -2.91 10.57
N VAL A 31 0.40 -2.34 10.15
CA VAL A 31 -0.04 -2.35 8.75
C VAL A 31 0.97 -1.65 7.85
N ASN A 32 1.48 -0.49 8.27
CA ASN A 32 2.52 0.25 7.54
C ASN A 32 3.82 -0.58 7.40
N GLN A 33 4.24 -1.28 8.45
CA GLN A 33 5.39 -2.18 8.38
C GLN A 33 5.18 -3.31 7.36
N LYS A 34 3.96 -3.86 7.25
CA LYS A 34 3.63 -4.87 6.23
C LYS A 34 3.69 -4.28 4.83
N PHE A 35 3.17 -3.07 4.61
CA PHE A 35 3.30 -2.40 3.31
C PHE A 35 4.77 -2.15 2.94
N THR A 36 5.63 -1.82 3.90
CA THR A 36 7.08 -1.68 3.65
C THR A 36 7.74 -2.98 3.18
N THR A 37 7.21 -4.16 3.53
CA THR A 37 7.75 -5.43 3.00
C THR A 37 7.39 -5.67 1.54
N LEU A 38 6.30 -5.10 1.04
CA LEU A 38 5.88 -5.25 -0.36
C LEU A 38 6.80 -4.51 -1.34
N ILE A 39 7.51 -3.48 -0.87
CA ILE A 39 8.50 -2.72 -1.66
C ILE A 39 9.92 -3.31 -1.59
N SER A 40 10.08 -4.49 -0.98
CA SER A 40 11.36 -5.20 -0.97
C SER A 40 11.59 -5.97 -2.28
N PRO A 41 12.85 -6.16 -2.73
CA PRO A 41 13.14 -6.95 -3.92
C PRO A 41 12.58 -8.37 -3.80
N SER A 42 11.79 -8.77 -4.80
CA SER A 42 11.17 -10.08 -4.90
C SER A 42 11.82 -10.86 -6.04
N SER A 43 12.31 -12.07 -5.76
CA SER A 43 12.97 -12.90 -6.77
C SER A 43 11.98 -13.44 -7.82
N VAL A 44 12.38 -13.37 -9.08
CA VAL A 44 11.70 -13.98 -10.24
C VAL A 44 12.53 -15.18 -10.72
N GLY A 45 12.87 -16.07 -9.79
CA GLY A 45 13.73 -17.23 -10.06
C GLY A 45 15.16 -16.81 -10.45
N THR A 46 15.73 -17.50 -11.43
CA THR A 46 17.09 -17.23 -11.94
C THR A 46 17.14 -16.03 -12.91
N ALA A 47 16.00 -15.44 -13.28
CA ALA A 47 15.98 -14.26 -14.13
C ALA A 47 16.46 -13.01 -13.38
N GLY A 48 16.33 -13.01 -12.04
CA GLY A 48 16.73 -11.90 -11.18
C GLY A 48 15.65 -11.54 -10.17
N SER A 49 15.49 -10.25 -9.89
CA SER A 49 14.52 -9.73 -8.92
C SER A 49 13.79 -8.51 -9.44
N ILE A 50 12.56 -8.31 -8.96
CA ILE A 50 11.77 -7.11 -9.22
C ILE A 50 11.56 -6.38 -7.89
N GLN A 51 11.74 -5.07 -7.91
CA GLN A 51 11.42 -4.20 -6.79
C GLN A 51 10.39 -3.17 -7.22
N TYR A 52 9.39 -2.93 -6.37
CA TYR A 52 8.39 -1.90 -6.59
C TYR A 52 8.57 -0.75 -5.60
N ALA A 53 8.28 0.48 -6.05
CA ALA A 53 8.21 1.66 -5.21
C ALA A 53 6.99 2.50 -5.60
N LEU A 54 6.41 3.25 -4.66
CA LEU A 54 5.35 4.20 -5.00
C LEU A 54 5.94 5.33 -5.86
N LEU A 55 5.40 5.52 -7.05
CA LEU A 55 5.79 6.63 -7.93
C LEU A 55 5.18 7.95 -7.45
N SER A 56 3.97 7.88 -6.88
CA SER A 56 3.24 9.02 -6.33
C SER A 56 2.40 8.60 -5.12
N ALA A 57 1.81 9.58 -4.42
CA ALA A 57 0.92 9.29 -3.31
C ALA A 57 -0.35 8.56 -3.80
N PRO A 58 -0.85 7.54 -3.07
CA PRO A 58 -2.07 6.82 -3.44
C PRO A 58 -3.25 7.77 -3.66
N VAL A 59 -3.99 7.56 -4.75
CA VAL A 59 -5.24 8.27 -5.02
C VAL A 59 -6.37 7.46 -4.39
N THR A 60 -7.12 8.08 -3.47
CA THR A 60 -8.25 7.42 -2.80
C THR A 60 -9.56 8.05 -3.28
N SER A 61 -10.49 7.21 -3.72
CA SER A 61 -11.86 7.58 -4.08
C SER A 61 -12.87 6.87 -3.15
N GLU A 62 -14.16 7.06 -3.40
CA GLU A 62 -15.21 6.33 -2.68
C GLU A 62 -15.20 4.82 -2.97
N ASP A 63 -14.77 4.44 -4.18
CA ASP A 63 -14.89 3.07 -4.68
C ASP A 63 -13.56 2.30 -4.72
N PHE A 64 -12.42 3.01 -4.82
CA PHE A 64 -11.12 2.37 -4.99
C PHE A 64 -9.95 3.21 -4.46
N ILE A 65 -8.84 2.51 -4.20
CA ILE A 65 -7.52 3.11 -3.97
C ILE A 65 -6.64 2.74 -5.16
N GLU A 66 -6.09 3.74 -5.83
CA GLU A 66 -5.16 3.57 -6.93
C GLU A 66 -3.72 3.77 -6.43
N LEU A 67 -2.86 2.81 -6.80
CA LEU A 67 -1.44 2.81 -6.48
C LEU A 67 -0.64 2.90 -7.77
N ASP A 68 0.10 3.99 -7.92
CA ASP A 68 1.05 4.15 -9.01
C ASP A 68 2.42 3.63 -8.58
N LEU A 69 2.94 2.64 -9.30
CA LEU A 69 4.11 1.87 -8.92
C LEU A 69 5.22 2.02 -9.96
N ASN A 70 6.38 2.49 -9.51
CA ASN A 70 7.61 2.37 -10.27
C ASN A 70 8.21 0.97 -10.05
N THR A 71 8.75 0.39 -11.11
CA THR A 71 9.34 -0.95 -11.11
C THR A 71 10.82 -0.88 -11.44
N THR A 72 11.65 -1.52 -10.62
CA THR A 72 13.08 -1.73 -10.88
C THR A 72 13.32 -3.22 -11.09
N VAL A 73 13.97 -3.57 -12.20
CA VAL A 73 14.33 -4.95 -12.51
C VAL A 73 15.83 -5.11 -12.34
N LEU A 74 16.22 -6.12 -11.58
CA LEU A 74 17.60 -6.46 -11.25
C LEU A 74 17.90 -7.83 -11.85
N GLN A 75 19.03 -7.99 -12.54
CA GLN A 75 19.53 -9.29 -12.99
C GLN A 75 19.98 -10.14 -11.80
N GLU A 76 20.22 -11.44 -12.02
CA GLU A 76 20.76 -12.35 -10.99
C GLU A 76 22.07 -11.81 -10.37
N ALA A 77 22.90 -11.14 -11.17
CA ALA A 77 24.15 -10.53 -10.71
C ALA A 77 23.95 -9.23 -9.88
N GLY A 78 22.73 -8.72 -9.78
CA GLY A 78 22.39 -7.48 -9.08
C GLY A 78 22.43 -6.22 -9.96
N ASP A 79 22.77 -6.35 -11.24
CA ASP A 79 22.80 -5.25 -12.20
C ASP A 79 21.38 -4.79 -12.59
N LEU A 80 21.18 -3.48 -12.70
CA LEU A 80 19.89 -2.89 -13.04
C LEU A 80 19.63 -3.03 -14.55
N ILE A 81 18.41 -3.48 -14.91
CA ILE A 81 17.94 -3.49 -16.31
C ILE A 81 17.26 -2.16 -16.59
N ASP A 82 17.83 -1.37 -17.50
CA ASP A 82 17.20 -0.14 -17.98
C ASP A 82 15.94 -0.49 -18.78
N LEU A 83 14.79 -0.24 -18.17
CA LEU A 83 13.50 -0.32 -18.85
C LEU A 83 13.32 0.91 -19.75
N PRO A 84 12.73 0.74 -20.96
CA PRO A 84 12.36 1.89 -21.76
C PRO A 84 11.40 2.79 -20.97
N ALA A 85 11.59 4.11 -21.05
CA ALA A 85 10.66 5.05 -20.45
C ALA A 85 9.27 4.86 -21.05
N ASP A 86 8.26 4.70 -20.20
CA ASP A 86 6.87 4.58 -20.63
C ASP A 86 6.46 5.90 -21.33
N PRO A 87 6.09 5.86 -22.63
CA PRO A 87 5.74 7.06 -23.38
C PRO A 87 4.38 7.66 -22.97
N SER A 88 3.61 6.99 -22.10
CA SER A 88 2.33 7.45 -21.59
C SER A 88 2.06 6.88 -20.21
N ALA A 89 1.41 7.68 -19.35
CA ALA A 89 0.90 7.20 -18.08
C ALA A 89 -0.06 6.02 -18.32
N LEU A 90 0.09 4.94 -17.54
CA LEU A 90 -0.84 3.83 -17.58
C LEU A 90 -2.24 4.35 -17.25
N ILE A 91 -3.20 4.07 -18.12
CA ILE A 91 -4.60 4.46 -17.89
C ILE A 91 -5.23 3.37 -17.03
N SER A 92 -5.67 3.71 -15.83
CA SER A 92 -6.40 2.79 -14.98
C SER A 92 -7.75 2.46 -15.61
N PRO A 93 -8.10 1.16 -15.75
CA PRO A 93 -9.44 0.77 -16.18
C PRO A 93 -10.46 1.15 -15.10
N PRO A 94 -11.75 1.27 -15.46
CA PRO A 94 -12.77 1.48 -14.45
C PRO A 94 -12.77 0.35 -13.40
N PRO A 95 -13.00 0.69 -12.12
CA PRO A 95 -12.99 -0.28 -11.04
C PRO A 95 -14.04 -1.37 -11.29
N LYS A 96 -13.66 -2.63 -11.10
CA LYS A 96 -14.58 -3.77 -11.18
C LYS A 96 -14.96 -4.19 -9.78
N MET A 97 -16.25 -4.14 -9.46
CA MET A 97 -16.78 -4.49 -8.13
C MET A 97 -16.66 -5.98 -7.77
N ASP A 98 -16.38 -6.86 -8.74
CA ASP A 98 -16.24 -8.31 -8.53
C ASP A 98 -14.82 -8.74 -8.13
N SER A 99 -13.86 -7.81 -8.14
CA SER A 99 -12.44 -8.10 -7.92
C SER A 99 -11.90 -7.22 -6.79
N ALA A 100 -11.22 -7.81 -5.81
CA ALA A 100 -10.63 -7.06 -4.69
C ALA A 100 -9.43 -6.19 -5.11
N THR A 101 -8.78 -6.50 -6.24
CA THR A 101 -7.61 -5.78 -6.75
C THR A 101 -7.55 -5.89 -8.27
N GLN A 102 -7.10 -4.83 -8.92
CA GLN A 102 -6.78 -4.80 -10.35
C GLN A 102 -5.31 -4.42 -10.52
N LEU A 103 -4.66 -5.04 -11.51
CA LEU A 103 -3.27 -4.75 -11.85
C LEU A 103 -3.20 -4.32 -13.31
N VAL A 104 -2.59 -3.17 -13.55
CA VAL A 104 -2.25 -2.68 -14.89
C VAL A 104 -0.74 -2.80 -15.04
N LEU A 105 -0.30 -3.45 -16.12
CA LEU A 105 1.11 -3.68 -16.40
C LEU A 105 1.49 -2.97 -17.69
N SER A 106 2.61 -2.24 -17.67
CA SER A 106 3.21 -1.74 -18.90
C SER A 106 3.76 -2.89 -19.73
N VAL A 107 3.59 -2.79 -21.05
CA VAL A 107 4.21 -3.71 -22.00
C VAL A 107 5.74 -3.61 -21.98
N HIS A 108 6.28 -2.47 -21.57
CA HIS A 108 7.72 -2.24 -21.46
C HIS A 108 8.34 -3.11 -20.37
N LEU A 109 7.60 -3.36 -19.28
CA LEU A 109 8.04 -4.30 -18.23
C LEU A 109 8.12 -5.74 -18.73
N LEU A 110 7.23 -6.14 -19.66
CA LEU A 110 7.24 -7.49 -20.26
C LEU A 110 8.30 -7.65 -21.35
N SER A 111 8.96 -6.58 -21.73
CA SER A 111 10.01 -6.55 -22.76
C SER A 111 11.43 -6.58 -22.15
N ALA A 112 11.51 -6.70 -20.81
CA ALA A 112 12.74 -6.76 -20.04
C ALA A 112 13.47 -8.10 -20.19
#